data_AF-A0A7J6UCU0-F1
#
_entry.id   AF-A0A7J6UCU0-F1
#
_cell.length_a   1.000
_cell.length_b   1.000
_cell.length_c   1.000
_cell.angle_alpha   90.00
_cell.angle_beta   90.00
_cell.angle_gamma   90.00
#
_symmetry.space_group_name_H-M   'P 1'
#
loop_
_entity.id
_entity.type
_entity.pdbx_description
1 polymer ?
#
loop_
_entity_poly.entity_id
_entity_poly.type
_entity_poly.pdbx_seq_one_letter_code
_entity_poly.pdbx_strand_id
1 'polypeptide(L)'
;MLPVQRQPVFCIQMIYARELFSKKVVGYPLIGLWNVERKSANNAHRTPAVVICGRSNVGKSTLINELLYGRQFDQVKHRVRLSSHNITHAPVSNKAGRTRHIFRFDLGDRLRLVDLPGYGFAEVEGSVRDEWATLIERYLQVAGEESSQLQRAISLVDARRGVKGLDRALWDMLQERRIPFQVVLTKVDLVHDVYELHDTMEQIIAILQVG
;
A
#
# COMPACT_ATOMS: atom_id res chain seq x y z
N MET A 1 1.60 39.02 -5.02
CA MET A 1 1.78 37.57 -5.27
C MET A 1 2.71 37.41 -6.45
N LEU A 2 3.95 36.97 -6.22
CA LEU A 2 4.86 36.63 -7.31
C LEU A 2 4.47 35.24 -7.86
N PRO A 3 4.53 35.02 -9.18
CA PRO A 3 4.27 33.71 -9.75
C PRO A 3 5.37 32.75 -9.29
N VAL A 4 4.98 31.67 -8.62
CA VAL A 4 5.86 30.53 -8.36
C VAL A 4 6.26 29.98 -9.73
N GLN A 5 7.48 30.28 -10.17
CA GLN A 5 8.09 29.63 -11.33
C GLN A 5 8.14 28.12 -11.02
N ARG A 6 7.21 27.35 -11.60
CA ARG A 6 7.20 25.89 -11.48
C ARG A 6 8.44 25.35 -12.18
N GLN A 7 9.40 24.90 -11.38
CA GLN A 7 10.73 24.46 -11.83
C GLN A 7 10.68 23.25 -12.79
N PRO A 8 11.71 23.07 -13.66
CA PRO A 8 11.85 21.95 -14.60
C PRO A 8 11.94 20.54 -13.97
N VAL A 9 12.07 20.46 -12.63
CA VAL A 9 12.12 19.21 -11.85
C VAL A 9 10.88 18.34 -12.07
N PHE A 10 9.70 18.96 -12.21
CA PHE A 10 8.45 18.24 -12.45
C PHE A 10 8.47 17.43 -13.76
N CYS A 11 9.13 17.96 -14.80
CA CYS A 11 9.21 17.28 -16.10
C CYS A 11 10.07 16.01 -16.01
N ILE A 12 11.23 16.08 -15.36
CA ILE A 12 12.16 14.95 -15.23
C ILE A 12 11.54 13.83 -14.38
N GLN A 13 10.89 14.17 -13.27
CA GLN A 13 10.21 13.19 -12.41
C GLN A 13 9.07 12.47 -13.16
N MET A 14 8.30 13.21 -13.96
CA MET A 14 7.23 12.62 -14.76
C MET A 14 7.76 11.71 -15.88
N ILE A 15 8.88 12.05 -16.51
CA ILE A 15 9.56 11.18 -17.48
C ILE A 15 10.05 9.91 -16.80
N TYR A 16 10.73 10.04 -15.66
CA TYR A 16 11.21 8.88 -14.89
C TYR A 16 10.06 7.98 -14.43
N ALA A 17 8.96 8.56 -13.95
CA ALA A 17 7.77 7.80 -13.56
C ALA A 17 7.18 7.04 -14.75
N ARG A 18 7.02 7.70 -15.90
CA ARG A 18 6.53 7.02 -17.12
C ARG A 18 7.42 5.86 -17.53
N GLU A 19 8.74 6.04 -17.52
CA GLU A 19 9.68 4.95 -17.80
C GLU A 19 9.53 3.81 -16.79
N LEU A 20 9.53 4.13 -15.49
CA LEU A 20 9.46 3.15 -14.41
C LEU A 20 8.18 2.30 -14.46
N PHE A 21 7.03 2.95 -14.64
CA PHE A 21 5.72 2.27 -14.70
C PHE A 21 5.42 1.67 -16.08
N SER A 22 6.23 1.93 -17.11
CA SER A 22 6.13 1.22 -18.40
C SER A 22 6.82 -0.15 -18.40
N LYS A 23 7.62 -0.45 -17.38
CA LYS A 23 8.36 -1.71 -17.27
C LYS A 23 7.43 -2.90 -17.06
N LYS A 24 7.90 -4.08 -17.48
CA LYS A 24 7.20 -5.35 -17.20
C LYS A 24 7.05 -5.55 -15.69
N VAL A 25 5.81 -5.69 -15.25
CA VAL A 25 5.46 -5.99 -13.86
C VAL A 25 5.59 -7.49 -13.61
N VAL A 26 6.28 -7.86 -12.54
CA VAL A 26 6.31 -9.24 -12.03
C VAL A 26 5.76 -9.26 -10.61
N GLY A 27 4.65 -9.97 -10.41
CA GLY A 27 4.00 -10.12 -9.11
C GLY A 27 4.38 -11.43 -8.42
N TYR A 28 4.72 -11.35 -7.15
CA TYR A 28 5.03 -12.50 -6.30
C TYR A 28 4.05 -12.55 -5.13
N PRO A 29 3.20 -13.58 -5.04
CA PRO A 29 2.43 -13.81 -3.83
C PRO A 29 3.39 -14.29 -2.73
N LEU A 30 3.46 -13.57 -1.62
CA LEU A 30 4.11 -14.05 -0.40
C LEU A 30 3.04 -14.74 0.44
N ILE A 31 3.09 -16.07 0.45
CA ILE A 31 2.20 -16.92 1.25
C ILE A 31 2.82 -17.10 2.63
N GLY A 32 2.18 -16.53 3.66
CA GLY A 32 2.58 -16.68 5.06
C GLY A 32 3.96 -16.09 5.42
N LEU A 33 4.28 -16.15 6.72
CA LEU A 33 5.55 -15.66 7.30
C LEU A 33 6.79 -16.37 6.72
N TRP A 34 6.62 -17.64 6.31
CA TRP A 34 7.69 -18.52 5.84
C TRP A 34 8.42 -18.07 4.55
N ASN A 35 7.84 -17.16 3.76
CA ASN A 35 8.45 -16.69 2.51
C ASN A 35 9.17 -15.34 2.62
N VAL A 36 8.92 -14.58 3.70
CA VAL A 36 9.57 -13.27 3.91
C VAL A 36 11.06 -13.49 4.23
N GLU A 37 11.37 -14.51 5.04
CA GLU A 37 12.74 -14.80 5.51
C GLU A 37 13.63 -15.51 4.47
N ARG A 38 13.08 -16.40 3.62
CA ARG A 38 13.90 -17.26 2.72
C ARG A 38 14.31 -16.61 1.39
N LYS A 39 13.54 -15.66 0.85
CA LYS A 39 13.90 -14.97 -0.42
C LYS A 39 14.85 -13.79 -0.22
N SER A 40 15.07 -13.38 1.03
CA SER A 40 16.10 -12.41 1.41
C SER A 40 17.52 -12.93 1.12
N ALA A 41 17.74 -14.24 1.27
CA ALA A 41 19.06 -14.85 1.19
C ALA A 41 19.65 -14.97 -0.23
N ASN A 42 18.83 -14.90 -1.30
CA ASN A 42 19.27 -15.14 -2.68
C ASN A 42 18.83 -14.02 -3.64
N ASN A 43 19.27 -12.78 -3.39
CA ASN A 43 19.86 -11.86 -4.37
C ASN A 43 20.00 -10.45 -3.78
N ALA A 44 21.20 -9.92 -3.88
CA ALA A 44 21.64 -8.59 -3.49
C ALA A 44 21.01 -7.44 -4.31
N HIS A 45 19.68 -7.32 -4.32
CA HIS A 45 19.01 -6.17 -4.90
C HIS A 45 18.36 -5.33 -3.80
N ARG A 46 19.05 -4.25 -3.42
CA ARG A 46 18.55 -3.14 -2.58
C ARG A 46 17.46 -2.33 -3.30
N THR A 47 16.46 -3.01 -3.88
CA THR A 47 15.38 -2.34 -4.60
C THR A 47 14.50 -1.61 -3.59
N PRO A 48 14.33 -0.28 -3.72
CA PRO A 48 13.47 0.45 -2.81
C PRO A 48 12.02 -0.03 -2.93
N ALA A 49 11.32 -0.03 -1.82
CA ALA A 49 9.97 -0.54 -1.67
C ALA A 49 9.05 0.52 -1.08
N VAL A 50 7.83 0.58 -1.60
CA VAL A 50 6.71 1.32 -1.02
C VAL A 50 5.61 0.33 -0.67
N VAL A 51 5.19 0.39 0.58
CA VAL A 51 4.10 -0.42 1.12
C VAL A 51 2.80 0.35 1.01
N ILE A 52 1.73 -0.33 0.62
CA ILE A 52 0.36 0.18 0.63
C ILE A 52 -0.43 -0.64 1.65
N CYS A 53 -0.98 0.06 2.64
CA CYS A 53 -1.70 -0.52 3.75
C CYS A 53 -3.00 0.26 3.99
N GLY A 54 -3.93 -0.33 4.74
CA GLY A 54 -5.26 0.24 4.95
C GLY A 54 -6.34 -0.83 5.11
N ARG A 55 -7.51 -0.43 5.61
CA ARG A 55 -8.65 -1.34 5.84
C ARG A 55 -9.05 -2.14 4.60
N SER A 56 -9.73 -3.26 4.80
CA SER A 56 -10.35 -4.02 3.73
C SER A 56 -11.29 -3.11 2.91
N ASN A 57 -11.27 -3.27 1.59
CA ASN A 57 -12.06 -2.49 0.64
C ASN A 57 -11.79 -0.96 0.65
N VAL A 58 -10.68 -0.49 1.22
CA VAL A 58 -10.30 0.94 1.19
C VAL A 58 -9.78 1.42 -0.18
N GLY A 59 -9.45 0.49 -1.08
CA GLY A 59 -8.94 0.80 -2.42
C GLY A 59 -7.46 0.48 -2.68
N LYS A 60 -6.78 -0.28 -1.81
CA LYS A 60 -5.35 -0.64 -1.99
C LYS A 60 -5.05 -1.28 -3.34
N SER A 61 -5.72 -2.39 -3.65
CA SER A 61 -5.48 -3.13 -4.88
C SER A 61 -5.92 -2.34 -6.12
N THR A 62 -6.98 -1.52 -6.00
CA THR A 62 -7.37 -0.57 -7.05
C THR A 62 -6.25 0.45 -7.31
N LEU A 63 -5.72 1.08 -6.27
CA LEU A 63 -4.62 2.04 -6.38
C LEU A 63 -3.37 1.40 -7.01
N ILE A 64 -2.99 0.20 -6.56
CA ILE A 64 -1.86 -0.53 -7.16
C ILE A 64 -2.08 -0.77 -8.64
N ASN A 65 -3.27 -1.25 -9.01
CA ASN A 65 -3.59 -1.54 -10.39
C ASN A 65 -3.61 -0.29 -11.27
N GLU A 66 -4.13 0.82 -10.74
CA GLU A 66 -4.11 2.11 -11.42
C GLU A 66 -2.69 2.68 -11.56
N LEU A 67 -1.82 2.49 -10.56
CA LEU A 67 -0.40 2.87 -10.67
C LEU A 67 0.33 2.03 -11.73
N LEU A 68 0.09 0.72 -11.75
CA LEU A 68 0.78 -0.21 -12.65
C LEU A 68 0.28 -0.14 -14.10
N TYR A 69 -1.01 0.11 -14.31
CA TYR A 69 -1.65 -0.03 -15.63
C TYR A 69 -2.44 1.19 -16.09
N GLY A 70 -2.65 2.17 -15.21
CA GLY A 70 -3.50 3.32 -15.49
C GLY A 70 -4.90 2.92 -15.99
N ARG A 71 -5.42 3.68 -16.96
CA ARG A 71 -6.72 3.41 -17.59
C ARG A 71 -6.78 2.10 -18.39
N GLN A 72 -5.65 1.42 -18.60
CA GLN A 72 -5.60 0.15 -19.32
C GLN A 72 -5.93 -1.04 -18.41
N PHE A 73 -6.15 -0.83 -17.11
CA PHE A 73 -6.44 -1.91 -16.17
C PHE A 73 -7.63 -2.78 -16.63
N ASP A 74 -8.67 -2.17 -17.20
CA ASP A 74 -9.82 -2.91 -17.74
C ASP A 74 -9.48 -3.93 -18.83
N GLN A 75 -8.36 -3.71 -19.55
CA GLN A 75 -7.88 -4.61 -20.61
C GLN A 75 -6.99 -5.73 -20.06
N VAL A 76 -6.38 -5.54 -18.88
CA VAL A 76 -5.47 -6.51 -18.26
C VAL A 76 -6.08 -7.27 -17.07
N LYS A 77 -7.23 -6.85 -16.55
CA LYS A 77 -7.93 -7.51 -15.42
C LYS A 77 -8.30 -8.97 -15.67
N HIS A 78 -8.54 -9.34 -16.93
CA HIS A 78 -8.86 -10.73 -17.31
C HIS A 78 -7.63 -11.63 -17.50
N ARG A 79 -6.41 -11.07 -17.44
CA ARG A 79 -5.16 -11.81 -17.67
C ARG A 79 -4.61 -12.52 -16.42
N VAL A 80 -5.17 -12.30 -15.24
CA VAL A 80 -4.77 -13.04 -14.03
C VAL A 80 -5.68 -14.24 -13.84
N ARG A 81 -5.08 -15.41 -14.06
CA ARG A 81 -5.51 -16.62 -13.37
C ARG A 81 -4.75 -16.63 -12.04
N LEU A 82 -5.43 -16.98 -10.94
CA LEU A 82 -4.82 -17.36 -9.66
C LEU A 82 -4.04 -18.70 -9.78
N SER A 83 -3.38 -18.93 -10.92
CA SER A 83 -2.38 -19.95 -11.10
C SER A 83 -1.07 -19.36 -10.61
N SER A 84 -0.45 -20.03 -9.64
CA SER A 84 0.65 -19.58 -8.80
C SER A 84 1.95 -19.11 -9.50
N HIS A 85 1.94 -18.95 -10.83
CA HIS A 85 3.14 -18.71 -11.63
C HIS A 85 3.13 -17.43 -12.48
N ASN A 86 2.04 -16.64 -12.53
CA ASN A 86 1.99 -15.38 -13.31
C ASN A 86 1.00 -14.34 -12.73
N ILE A 87 1.25 -13.84 -11.51
CA ILE A 87 0.49 -12.69 -10.98
C ILE A 87 1.07 -11.42 -11.60
N THR A 88 0.24 -10.65 -12.29
CA THR A 88 0.65 -9.37 -12.87
C THR A 88 -0.02 -8.19 -12.18
N HIS A 89 -1.26 -8.34 -11.69
CA HIS A 89 -2.00 -7.28 -10.99
C HIS A 89 -2.46 -7.69 -9.58
N ALA A 90 -2.82 -6.71 -8.76
CA ALA A 90 -3.34 -6.91 -7.41
C ALA A 90 -4.79 -7.40 -7.43
N PRO A 91 -5.14 -8.49 -6.72
CA PRO A 91 -6.50 -9.03 -6.75
C PRO A 91 -7.54 -8.04 -6.19
N VAL A 92 -8.56 -7.72 -6.97
CA VAL A 92 -9.70 -6.91 -6.54
C VAL A 92 -10.86 -7.85 -6.21
N SER A 93 -11.07 -8.16 -4.93
CA SER A 93 -12.21 -8.97 -4.47
C SER A 93 -13.14 -8.15 -3.58
N ASN A 94 -14.44 -8.18 -3.89
CA ASN A 94 -15.48 -7.60 -3.04
C ASN A 94 -15.82 -8.49 -1.83
N LYS A 95 -15.48 -9.78 -1.88
CA LYS A 95 -15.60 -10.71 -0.75
C LYS A 95 -14.33 -10.61 0.09
N ALA A 96 -14.43 -9.97 1.24
CA ALA A 96 -13.30 -9.86 2.15
C ALA A 96 -13.11 -11.14 2.99
N GLY A 97 -11.88 -11.37 3.45
CA GLY A 97 -11.49 -12.57 4.20
C GLY A 97 -10.55 -13.57 3.49
N ARG A 98 -10.13 -13.34 2.24
CA ARG A 98 -9.16 -14.25 1.57
C ARG A 98 -7.73 -13.73 1.45
N THR A 99 -7.48 -12.45 1.73
CA THR A 99 -6.13 -11.89 1.58
C THR A 99 -5.31 -12.14 2.84
N ARG A 100 -4.87 -13.40 3.04
CA ARG A 100 -3.75 -13.74 3.95
C ARG A 100 -2.38 -13.57 3.25
N HIS A 101 -2.39 -13.04 2.03
CA HIS A 101 -1.22 -12.97 1.17
C HIS A 101 -0.75 -11.52 1.09
N ILE A 102 0.54 -11.31 1.30
CA ILE A 102 1.21 -10.08 0.95
C ILE A 102 1.55 -10.19 -0.54
N PHE A 103 1.17 -9.21 -1.35
CA PHE A 103 1.53 -9.20 -2.77
C PHE A 103 2.66 -8.22 -3.02
N ARG A 104 3.70 -8.68 -3.72
CA ARG A 104 4.86 -7.89 -4.08
C ARG A 104 4.92 -7.71 -5.59
N PHE A 105 5.02 -6.48 -6.07
CA PHE A 105 5.13 -6.15 -7.48
C PHE A 105 6.47 -5.48 -7.73
N ASP A 106 7.36 -6.15 -8.47
CA ASP A 106 8.68 -5.62 -8.82
C ASP A 106 8.61 -4.92 -10.20
N LEU A 107 9.00 -3.64 -10.24
CA LEU A 107 9.00 -2.79 -11.43
C LEU A 107 10.42 -2.71 -12.01
N GLY A 108 10.84 -3.80 -12.64
CA GLY A 108 12.16 -3.96 -13.27
C GLY A 108 13.31 -3.54 -12.35
N ASP A 109 13.32 -4.11 -11.15
CA ASP A 109 14.30 -3.99 -10.06
C ASP A 109 14.60 -2.57 -9.56
N ARG A 110 13.83 -1.56 -10.01
CA ARG A 110 14.01 -0.16 -9.63
C ARG A 110 13.06 0.29 -8.52
N LEU A 111 11.90 -0.32 -8.42
CA LEU A 111 10.92 -0.05 -7.38
C LEU A 111 10.10 -1.31 -7.11
N ARG A 112 9.71 -1.49 -5.85
CA ARG A 112 8.81 -2.54 -5.42
C ARG A 112 7.56 -1.91 -4.80
N LEU A 113 6.38 -2.33 -5.24
CA LEU A 113 5.12 -2.03 -4.58
C LEU A 113 4.66 -3.25 -3.79
N VAL A 114 4.18 -3.02 -2.57
CA VAL A 114 3.75 -4.10 -1.67
C VAL A 114 2.33 -3.85 -1.21
N ASP A 115 1.41 -4.76 -1.54
CA ASP A 115 0.04 -4.78 -1.03
C ASP A 115 0.03 -5.57 0.29
N LEU A 116 -0.17 -4.87 1.41
CA LEU A 116 -0.40 -5.53 2.69
C LEU A 116 -1.86 -5.98 2.81
N PRO A 117 -2.12 -7.08 3.52
CA PRO A 117 -3.48 -7.55 3.77
C PRO A 117 -4.31 -6.45 4.45
N GLY A 118 -5.55 -6.29 3.99
CA GLY A 118 -6.46 -5.30 4.54
C GLY A 118 -7.01 -5.71 5.90
N TYR A 119 -7.00 -4.79 6.87
CA TYR A 119 -7.55 -5.00 8.21
C TYR A 119 -9.01 -4.58 8.35
N GLY A 120 -9.62 -4.90 9.49
CA GLY A 120 -10.95 -4.43 9.85
C GLY A 120 -12.07 -5.02 8.99
N PHE A 121 -11.92 -6.27 8.55
CA PHE A 121 -13.06 -7.03 8.04
C PHE A 121 -14.10 -7.19 9.16
N ALA A 122 -15.38 -7.18 8.78
CA ALA A 122 -16.51 -7.20 9.72
C ALA A 122 -16.34 -8.32 10.74
N GLU A 123 -16.31 -7.96 12.03
CA GLU A 123 -16.41 -8.88 13.17
C GLU A 123 -15.61 -10.18 13.01
N VAL A 124 -14.35 -10.07 12.59
CA VAL A 124 -13.46 -11.23 12.66
C VAL A 124 -13.15 -11.48 14.14
N GLU A 125 -13.34 -12.73 14.58
CA GLU A 125 -12.97 -13.19 15.93
C GLU A 125 -11.57 -12.68 16.31
N GLY A 126 -11.34 -12.39 17.60
CA GLY A 126 -10.09 -11.77 18.08
C GLY A 126 -8.82 -12.44 17.54
N SER A 127 -8.84 -13.77 17.36
CA SER A 127 -7.76 -14.57 16.79
C SER A 127 -7.29 -14.13 15.40
N VAL A 128 -8.20 -13.68 14.52
CA VAL A 128 -7.85 -13.27 13.15
C VAL A 128 -7.37 -11.81 13.11
N ARG A 129 -7.83 -10.98 14.04
CA ARG A 129 -7.30 -9.62 14.23
C ARG A 129 -5.83 -9.67 14.66
N ASP A 130 -5.50 -10.60 15.56
CA ASP A 130 -4.14 -10.84 16.04
C ASP A 130 -3.25 -11.44 14.94
N GLU A 131 -3.78 -12.33 14.09
CA GLU A 131 -3.06 -12.88 12.93
C GLU A 131 -2.64 -11.78 11.94
N TRP A 132 -3.54 -10.84 11.63
CA TRP A 132 -3.22 -9.71 10.75
C TRP A 132 -2.17 -8.77 11.37
N ALA A 133 -2.35 -8.41 12.65
CA ALA A 133 -1.42 -7.52 13.34
C ALA A 133 -0.02 -8.13 13.35
N THR A 134 0.07 -9.42 13.70
CA THR A 134 1.31 -10.19 13.68
C THR A 134 1.95 -10.23 12.28
N LEU A 135 1.15 -10.41 11.22
CA LEU A 135 1.67 -10.48 9.85
C LEU A 135 2.22 -9.14 9.37
N ILE A 136 1.51 -8.03 9.61
CA ILE A 136 2.01 -6.70 9.30
C ILE A 136 3.24 -6.38 10.13
N GLU A 137 3.18 -6.64 11.44
CA GLU A 137 4.28 -6.37 12.35
C GLU A 137 5.55 -7.10 11.91
N ARG A 138 5.46 -8.41 11.64
CA ARG A 138 6.59 -9.20 11.17
C ARG A 138 7.09 -8.75 9.81
N TYR A 139 6.20 -8.37 8.89
CA TYR A 139 6.63 -7.83 7.60
C TYR A 139 7.40 -6.52 7.78
N LEU A 140 6.89 -5.58 8.58
CA LEU A 140 7.54 -4.30 8.87
C LEU A 140 8.84 -4.49 9.65
N GLN A 141 8.90 -5.50 10.53
CA GLN A 141 10.12 -5.88 11.23
C GLN A 141 11.18 -6.38 10.25
N VAL A 142 10.89 -7.40 9.43
CA VAL A 142 11.88 -7.96 8.49
C VAL A 142 12.26 -6.93 7.42
N ALA A 143 11.28 -6.22 6.85
CA ALA A 143 11.55 -5.17 5.86
C ALA A 143 12.30 -3.97 6.47
N GLY A 144 12.08 -3.69 7.76
CA GLY A 144 12.75 -2.64 8.52
C GLY A 144 14.17 -3.04 8.95
N GLU A 145 14.41 -4.28 9.35
CA GLU A 145 15.74 -4.83 9.71
C GLU A 145 16.61 -5.02 8.45
N GLU A 146 16.01 -5.36 7.30
CA GLU A 146 16.66 -5.29 5.99
C GLU A 146 16.92 -3.85 5.50
N SER A 147 16.45 -2.85 6.25
CA SER A 147 16.78 -1.40 6.38
C SER A 147 17.13 -0.52 5.16
N SER A 148 17.46 -1.08 4.01
CA SER A 148 17.79 -0.36 2.77
C SER A 148 16.64 -0.34 1.76
N GLN A 149 15.61 -1.15 1.96
CA GLN A 149 14.58 -1.36 0.95
C GLN A 149 13.28 -0.62 1.26
N LEU A 150 12.69 -0.72 2.45
CA LEU A 150 11.42 -0.02 2.73
C LEU A 150 11.64 1.50 2.88
N GLN A 151 11.17 2.27 1.90
CA GLN A 151 11.35 3.73 1.86
C GLN A 151 10.13 4.49 2.38
N ARG A 152 8.92 3.92 2.24
CA ARG A 152 7.67 4.58 2.63
C ARG A 152 6.51 3.61 2.80
N ALA A 153 5.63 3.88 3.75
CA ALA A 153 4.28 3.31 3.79
C ALA A 153 3.23 4.34 3.34
N ILE A 154 2.22 3.88 2.60
CA ILE A 154 1.06 4.66 2.16
C ILE A 154 -0.16 4.04 2.85
N SER A 155 -0.69 4.73 3.86
CA SER A 155 -1.84 4.28 4.63
C SER A 155 -3.12 4.88 4.05
N LEU A 156 -3.96 4.03 3.48
CA LEU A 156 -5.22 4.44 2.85
C LEU A 156 -6.36 4.45 3.88
N VAL A 157 -7.16 5.51 3.84
CA VAL A 157 -8.37 5.69 4.66
C VAL A 157 -9.55 6.05 3.76
N ASP A 158 -10.67 5.33 3.88
CA ASP A 158 -11.91 5.60 3.12
C ASP A 158 -12.53 6.89 3.67
N ALA A 159 -12.52 7.97 2.88
CA ALA A 159 -12.91 9.30 3.32
C ALA A 159 -14.36 9.33 3.87
N ARG A 160 -15.26 8.52 3.31
CA ARG A 160 -16.66 8.40 3.76
C ARG A 160 -16.83 7.78 5.14
N ARG A 161 -15.80 7.08 5.64
CA ARG A 161 -15.85 6.32 6.89
C ARG A 161 -15.00 6.94 7.98
N GLY A 162 -14.13 7.89 7.63
CA GLY A 162 -13.16 8.52 8.52
C GLY A 162 -12.17 7.53 9.15
N VAL A 163 -11.39 8.03 10.10
CA VAL A 163 -10.37 7.26 10.83
C VAL A 163 -11.03 6.28 11.80
N LYS A 164 -10.49 5.06 11.93
CA LYS A 164 -10.89 4.07 12.93
C LYS A 164 -9.71 3.66 13.82
N GLY A 165 -10.00 2.97 14.93
CA GLY A 165 -8.99 2.55 15.90
C GLY A 165 -7.87 1.68 15.30
N LEU A 166 -8.20 0.82 14.32
CA LEU A 166 -7.18 0.03 13.62
C LEU A 166 -6.26 0.86 12.72
N ASP A 167 -6.75 2.01 12.20
CA ASP A 167 -5.90 2.93 11.44
C ASP A 167 -4.87 3.58 12.39
N ARG A 168 -5.30 3.97 13.59
CA ARG A 168 -4.41 4.51 14.64
C ARG A 168 -3.35 3.51 15.09
N ALA A 169 -3.76 2.28 15.43
CA ALA A 169 -2.83 1.24 15.84
C ALA A 169 -1.74 0.93 14.80
N LEU A 170 -2.09 1.02 13.50
CA LEU A 170 -1.12 0.92 12.42
C LEU A 170 -0.15 2.10 12.41
N TRP A 171 -0.64 3.33 12.58
CA TRP A 171 0.19 4.53 12.60
C TRP A 171 1.14 4.54 13.81
N ASP A 172 0.66 4.15 14.97
CA ASP A 172 1.46 4.00 16.19
C ASP A 172 2.63 3.03 15.93
N MET A 173 2.35 1.87 15.32
CA MET A 173 3.37 0.88 14.95
C MET A 173 4.39 1.44 13.93
N LEU A 174 3.93 2.22 12.94
CA LEU A 174 4.81 2.85 11.94
C LEU A 174 5.70 3.93 12.58
N GLN A 175 5.16 4.73 13.50
CA GLN A 175 5.89 5.75 14.26
C GLN A 175 6.93 5.12 15.18
N GLU A 176 6.53 4.11 15.98
CA GLU A 176 7.42 3.37 16.88
C GLU A 176 8.62 2.79 16.13
N ARG A 177 8.38 2.23 14.94
CA ARG A 177 9.39 1.64 14.06
C ARG A 177 10.12 2.67 13.18
N ARG A 178 9.80 3.97 13.30
CA ARG A 178 10.36 5.08 12.52
C ARG A 178 10.26 4.88 11.01
N ILE A 179 9.19 4.23 10.56
CA ILE A 179 8.93 4.01 9.13
C ILE A 179 8.22 5.25 8.59
N PRO A 180 8.81 6.00 7.63
CA PRO A 180 8.14 7.16 7.05
C PRO A 180 6.84 6.74 6.37
N PHE A 181 5.74 7.41 6.68
CA PHE A 181 4.46 7.11 6.05
C PHE A 181 3.70 8.36 5.62
N GLN A 182 2.72 8.14 4.75
CA GLN A 182 1.76 9.16 4.32
C GLN A 182 0.36 8.58 4.38
N VAL A 183 -0.57 9.32 4.97
CA VAL A 183 -1.99 8.99 4.96
C VAL A 183 -2.63 9.55 3.68
N VAL A 184 -3.42 8.74 2.99
CA VAL A 184 -4.14 9.13 1.77
C VAL A 184 -5.62 8.83 1.95
N LEU A 185 -6.43 9.87 1.82
CA LEU A 185 -7.89 9.75 1.81
C LEU A 185 -8.35 9.26 0.43
N THR A 186 -9.04 8.12 0.41
CA THR A 186 -9.57 7.50 -0.81
C THR A 186 -11.08 7.72 -0.92
N LYS A 187 -11.62 7.53 -2.13
CA LYS A 187 -13.06 7.64 -2.44
C LYS A 187 -13.66 9.01 -2.13
N VAL A 188 -12.84 10.06 -2.30
CA VAL A 188 -13.25 11.45 -2.12
C VAL A 188 -14.33 11.87 -3.11
N ASP A 189 -14.41 11.21 -4.27
CA ASP A 189 -15.47 11.36 -5.26
C ASP A 189 -16.86 10.94 -4.74
N LEU A 190 -16.91 10.17 -3.66
CA LEU A 190 -18.14 9.68 -3.03
C LEU A 190 -18.46 10.41 -1.72
N VAL A 191 -17.72 11.46 -1.38
CA VAL A 191 -17.99 12.32 -0.23
C VAL A 191 -18.90 13.45 -0.71
N HIS A 192 -20.07 13.57 -0.10
CA HIS A 192 -21.07 14.56 -0.50
C HIS A 192 -20.87 15.93 0.16
N ASP A 193 -20.28 15.96 1.35
CA ASP A 193 -20.00 17.18 2.09
C ASP A 193 -18.49 17.45 2.20
N VAL A 194 -18.04 18.58 1.64
CA VAL A 194 -16.64 18.99 1.67
C VAL A 194 -16.16 19.28 3.10
N TYR A 195 -17.05 19.69 4.00
CA TYR A 195 -16.70 19.93 5.40
C TYR A 195 -16.38 18.62 6.14
N GLU A 196 -17.10 17.52 5.87
CA GLU A 196 -16.77 16.21 6.43
C GLU A 196 -15.36 15.73 6.03
N LEU A 197 -14.94 16.04 4.80
CA LEU A 197 -13.59 15.75 4.33
C LEU A 197 -12.56 16.58 5.09
N HIS A 198 -12.81 17.88 5.26
CA HIS A 198 -11.93 18.77 6.01
C HIS A 198 -11.79 18.35 7.47
N ASP A 199 -12.90 18.03 8.15
CA ASP A 199 -12.90 17.55 9.53
C ASP A 199 -12.12 16.24 9.68
N THR A 200 -12.24 15.34 8.70
CA THR A 200 -11.44 14.11 8.68
C THR A 200 -9.95 14.40 8.53
N MET A 201 -9.57 15.37 7.70
CA MET A 201 -8.18 15.79 7.54
C MET A 201 -7.61 16.40 8.82
N GLU A 202 -8.34 17.32 9.46
CA GLU A 202 -7.96 17.93 10.74
C GLU A 202 -7.81 16.86 11.82
N GLN A 203 -8.74 15.90 11.89
CA GLN A 203 -8.64 14.77 12.81
C GLN A 203 -7.36 13.96 12.59
N ILE A 204 -7.00 13.67 11.33
CA ILE A 204 -5.77 12.92 11.01
C ILE A 204 -4.53 13.72 11.43
N ILE A 205 -4.48 15.01 11.10
CA ILE A 205 -3.36 15.89 11.45
C ILE A 205 -3.18 15.93 12.97
N ALA A 206 -4.27 16.12 13.72
CA ALA A 206 -4.24 16.13 15.17
C ALA A 206 -3.73 14.81 15.77
N ILE A 207 -4.15 13.66 15.22
CA ILE A 207 -3.64 12.34 15.65
C ILE A 207 -2.13 12.23 15.39
N LEU A 208 -1.66 12.65 14.22
CA LEU A 208 -0.27 12.50 13.81
C LEU A 208 0.70 13.52 14.43
N GLN A 209 0.19 14.63 14.96
CA GLN A 209 1.01 15.66 15.64
C GLN A 209 1.23 15.37 17.13
N VAL A 210 0.48 14.45 17.72
CA VAL A 210 0.50 14.16 19.17
C VAL A 210 1.46 13.00 19.50
N GLY A 211 2.03 12.31 18.50
CA GLY A 211 3.02 11.23 18.67
C GLY A 211 4.34 11.55 17.97
#